data_AF-A0A0E1VSM2-F1
#
_entry.id   AF-A0A0E1VSM2-F1
#
_cell.length_a   1.000
_cell.length_b   1.000
_cell.length_c   1.000
_cell.angle_alpha   90.00
_cell.angle_beta   90.00
_cell.angle_gamma   90.00
#
_symmetry.space_group_name_H-M   'P 1'
#
loop_
_entity.id
_entity.type
_entity.pdbx_description
1 polymer ?
#
loop_
_entity_poly.entity_id
_entity_poly.type
_entity_poly.pdbx_seq_one_letter_code
_entity_poly.pdbx_strand_id
1 'polypeptide(L)'
;MRRAAKHASVLRFVTDSRSNPPDQPRPLQENDVTTIDITTLTTIERSIILYAESCSVDYGGLLEGMRMNDDDLTALRKFQDAGLLSFGRIPAKLLGPLSDFGRKPTYWITFTDDAWQLAHALRRQRAARGSASRTKVDEVLAEREAA
;
A
#
# COMPACT_ATOMS: atom_id res chain seq x y z
N MET A 1 -63.25 -22.74 -3.83
CA MET A 1 -63.16 -21.29 -4.11
C MET A 1 -62.86 -20.54 -2.82
N ARG A 2 -61.80 -19.70 -2.85
CA ARG A 2 -61.55 -18.44 -2.10
C ARG A 2 -61.75 -18.43 -0.55
N ARG A 3 -60.70 -18.43 0.28
CA ARG A 3 -59.67 -17.39 0.62
C ARG A 3 -60.01 -16.56 1.88
N ALA A 4 -59.03 -16.61 2.78
CA ALA A 4 -58.45 -15.53 3.59
C ALA A 4 -59.15 -15.12 4.91
N ALA A 5 -58.45 -15.48 5.99
CA ALA A 5 -58.57 -14.97 7.35
C ALA A 5 -58.22 -13.48 7.44
N LYS A 6 -58.91 -12.76 8.34
CA LYS A 6 -58.62 -11.36 8.70
C LYS A 6 -58.11 -11.28 10.14
N HIS A 7 -56.89 -10.77 10.26
CA HIS A 7 -56.32 -9.92 11.31
C HIS A 7 -56.90 -9.97 12.73
N ALA A 8 -56.09 -10.47 13.68
CA ALA A 8 -56.10 -10.02 15.07
C ALA A 8 -54.72 -9.43 15.39
N SER A 9 -54.69 -8.12 15.63
CA SER A 9 -53.49 -7.38 16.04
C SER A 9 -53.36 -7.48 17.57
N VAL A 10 -52.30 -8.11 18.06
CA VAL A 10 -51.99 -8.20 19.50
C VAL A 10 -50.76 -7.34 19.77
N LEU A 11 -51.02 -6.17 20.35
CA LEU A 11 -50.01 -5.24 20.85
C LEU A 11 -49.37 -5.86 22.12
N ARG A 12 -48.12 -6.33 22.02
CA ARG A 12 -47.34 -6.76 23.19
C ARG A 12 -46.53 -5.59 23.72
N PHE A 13 -46.94 -5.05 24.86
CA PHE A 13 -46.09 -4.23 25.72
C PHE A 13 -45.04 -5.13 26.37
N VAL A 14 -43.76 -4.86 26.10
CA VAL A 14 -42.64 -5.37 26.90
C VAL A 14 -42.12 -4.19 27.71
N THR A 15 -42.41 -4.21 29.00
CA THR A 15 -41.66 -3.48 30.02
C THR A 15 -40.50 -4.36 30.45
N ASP A 16 -39.26 -3.94 30.28
CA ASP A 16 -38.27 -4.08 31.36
C ASP A 16 -37.08 -3.15 31.09
N SER A 17 -36.93 -2.16 31.98
CA SER A 17 -35.80 -1.26 32.07
C SER A 17 -34.64 -2.01 32.72
N ARG A 18 -33.73 -2.57 31.92
CA ARG A 18 -32.42 -3.02 32.41
C ARG A 18 -31.32 -2.15 31.81
N SER A 19 -30.68 -1.43 32.72
CA SER A 19 -29.37 -0.77 32.61
C SER A 19 -28.46 -1.40 31.55
N ASN A 20 -28.16 -0.64 30.49
CA ASN A 20 -27.04 -0.95 29.61
C ASN A 20 -25.73 -0.76 30.41
N PRO A 21 -24.84 -1.76 30.53
CA PRO A 21 -23.55 -1.56 31.19
C PRO A 21 -22.68 -0.56 30.39
N PRO A 22 -21.88 0.29 31.06
CA PRO A 22 -20.97 1.20 30.36
C PRO A 22 -19.77 0.41 29.80
N ASP A 23 -19.33 0.79 28.61
CA ASP A 23 -18.08 0.37 27.96
C ASP A 23 -17.83 -1.13 27.80
N GLN A 24 -18.64 -1.78 26.94
CA GLN A 24 -18.01 -2.74 26.03
C GLN A 24 -17.39 -1.94 24.88
N PRO A 25 -16.07 -2.05 24.62
CA PRO A 25 -15.53 -1.52 23.39
C PRO A 25 -16.30 -2.18 22.25
N ARG A 26 -16.91 -1.36 21.39
CA ARG A 26 -17.42 -1.85 20.11
C ARG A 26 -16.30 -2.71 19.51
N PRO A 27 -16.57 -3.95 19.04
CA PRO A 27 -15.57 -4.62 18.22
C PRO A 27 -15.21 -3.62 17.13
N LEU A 28 -13.94 -3.25 17.06
CA LEU A 28 -13.44 -2.46 15.94
C LEU A 28 -13.91 -3.23 14.73
N GLN A 29 -14.82 -2.65 13.95
CA GLN A 29 -15.06 -3.15 12.61
C GLN A 29 -13.66 -3.18 12.01
N GLU A 30 -13.17 -4.37 11.70
CA GLU A 30 -12.02 -4.55 10.83
C GLU A 30 -12.38 -3.73 9.60
N ASN A 31 -11.91 -2.47 9.59
CA ASN A 31 -11.93 -1.65 8.41
C ASN A 31 -11.16 -2.51 7.43
N ASP A 32 -11.88 -3.01 6.45
CA ASP A 32 -11.44 -3.85 5.36
C ASP A 32 -10.08 -3.33 4.88
N VAL A 33 -8.99 -3.84 5.47
CA VAL A 33 -7.65 -3.43 5.14
C VAL A 33 -7.48 -4.01 3.77
N THR A 34 -7.62 -3.17 2.74
CA THR A 34 -7.43 -3.53 1.33
C THR A 34 -5.98 -3.95 1.17
N THR A 35 -5.72 -5.17 1.60
CA THR A 35 -4.41 -5.79 1.64
C THR A 35 -4.13 -6.17 0.21
N ILE A 36 -3.49 -5.25 -0.52
CA ILE A 36 -3.07 -5.52 -1.89
C ILE A 36 -2.11 -6.71 -1.83
N ASP A 37 -2.54 -7.84 -2.40
CA ASP A 37 -1.69 -9.02 -2.48
C ASP A 37 -0.58 -8.80 -3.52
N ILE A 38 0.66 -8.95 -3.06
CA ILE A 38 1.90 -8.86 -3.84
C ILE A 38 1.88 -9.75 -5.07
N THR A 39 1.22 -10.91 -5.02
CA THR A 39 1.17 -11.85 -6.14
C THR A 39 0.38 -11.29 -7.32
N THR A 40 -0.64 -10.47 -7.05
CA THR A 40 -1.53 -9.86 -8.05
C THR A 40 -0.95 -8.62 -8.72
N LEU A 41 0.09 -8.02 -8.13
CA LEU A 41 0.76 -6.85 -8.68
C LEU A 41 1.47 -7.17 -10.00
N THR A 42 1.36 -6.27 -10.95
CA THR A 42 2.16 -6.30 -12.18
C THR A 42 3.63 -5.99 -11.89
N THR A 43 4.52 -6.31 -12.83
CA THR A 43 5.95 -5.97 -12.69
C THR A 43 6.19 -4.47 -12.55
N ILE A 44 5.38 -3.65 -13.23
CA ILE A 44 5.44 -2.19 -13.19
C ILE A 44 5.07 -1.71 -11.78
N GLU A 45 3.91 -2.13 -11.26
CA GLU A 45 3.43 -1.80 -9.92
C GLU A 45 4.43 -2.16 -8.82
N ARG A 46 5.06 -3.35 -8.91
CA ARG A 46 6.11 -3.76 -7.97
C ARG A 46 7.36 -2.89 -8.08
N SER A 47 7.72 -2.46 -9.27
CA SER A 47 8.94 -1.68 -9.49
C SER A 47 8.75 -0.23 -9.04
N ILE A 48 7.60 0.38 -9.36
CA ILE A 48 7.33 1.78 -9.02
C ILE A 48 7.18 1.99 -7.51
N ILE A 49 6.52 1.07 -6.79
CA ILE A 49 6.38 1.21 -5.33
C ILE A 49 7.73 1.08 -4.62
N LEU A 50 8.63 0.20 -5.10
CA LEU A 50 9.99 0.08 -4.57
C LEU A 50 10.85 1.32 -4.88
N TYR A 51 10.68 1.91 -6.07
CA TYR A 51 11.36 3.15 -6.42
C TYR A 51 10.86 4.31 -5.56
N ALA A 52 9.54 4.46 -5.43
CA ALA A 52 8.91 5.51 -4.63
C ALA A 52 9.26 5.40 -3.14
N GLU A 53 9.34 4.17 -2.63
CA GLU A 53 9.77 3.91 -1.27
C GLU A 53 11.26 4.26 -1.08
N SER A 54 12.15 3.90 -2.01
CA SER A 54 13.56 4.32 -1.95
C SER A 54 13.68 5.86 -1.99
N CYS A 55 12.83 6.54 -2.77
CA CYS A 55 12.74 7.99 -2.75
C CYS A 55 12.21 8.56 -1.44
N SER A 56 11.30 7.85 -0.76
CA SER A 56 10.84 8.25 0.57
C SER A 56 11.96 8.20 1.60
N VAL A 57 12.82 7.18 1.55
CA VAL A 57 13.94 7.02 2.49
C VAL A 57 15.09 7.98 2.19
N ASP A 58 15.61 7.97 0.96
CA ASP A 58 16.88 8.63 0.65
C ASP A 58 16.70 10.07 0.14
N TYR A 59 15.51 10.39 -0.35
CA TYR A 59 15.25 11.59 -1.14
C TYR A 59 14.05 12.41 -0.64
N GLY A 60 13.61 12.17 0.60
CA GLY A 60 12.53 12.93 1.24
C GLY A 60 11.18 12.82 0.54
N GLY A 61 10.94 11.71 -0.18
CA GLY A 61 9.69 11.48 -0.93
C GLY A 61 9.62 12.24 -2.26
N LEU A 62 10.74 12.73 -2.78
CA LEU A 62 10.78 13.46 -4.05
C LEU A 62 11.15 12.55 -5.23
N LEU A 63 10.26 12.47 -6.22
CA LEU A 63 10.39 11.60 -7.39
C LEU A 63 10.71 12.40 -8.65
N GLU A 64 11.57 11.83 -9.49
CA GLU A 64 11.95 12.39 -10.79
C GLU A 64 11.06 11.82 -11.90
N GLY A 65 10.21 12.68 -12.48
CA GLY A 65 9.32 12.27 -13.56
C GLY A 65 10.04 11.74 -14.80
N MET A 66 11.29 12.16 -15.05
CA MET A 66 12.09 11.63 -16.17
C MET A 66 12.48 10.16 -16.01
N ARG A 67 12.34 9.59 -14.81
CA ARG A 67 12.59 8.16 -14.51
C ARG A 67 11.31 7.34 -14.48
N MET A 68 10.16 7.96 -14.77
CA MET A 68 8.85 7.33 -14.70
C MET A 68 8.19 7.39 -16.07
N ASN A 69 7.51 6.31 -16.44
CA ASN A 69 6.64 6.28 -17.62
C ASN A 69 5.17 6.53 -17.22
N ASP A 70 4.26 6.52 -18.19
CA ASP A 70 2.83 6.73 -17.95
C ASP A 70 2.18 5.58 -17.16
N ASP A 71 2.69 4.35 -17.29
CA ASP A 71 2.21 3.19 -16.54
C ASP A 71 2.59 3.30 -15.05
N ASP A 72 3.78 3.82 -14.74
CA ASP A 72 4.23 4.11 -13.38
C ASP A 72 3.30 5.14 -12.71
N LEU A 73 2.92 6.18 -13.45
CA LEU A 73 1.96 7.19 -12.97
C LEU A 73 0.58 6.60 -12.73
N THR A 74 0.13 5.70 -13.61
CA THR A 74 -1.14 4.98 -13.47
C THR A 74 -1.13 4.08 -12.24
N ALA A 75 -0.04 3.34 -12.01
CA ALA A 75 0.14 2.51 -10.84
C ALA A 75 0.17 3.33 -9.54
N LEU A 76 0.86 4.48 -9.52
CA LEU A 76 0.84 5.37 -8.34
C LEU A 76 -0.56 5.92 -8.05
N ARG A 77 -1.33 6.26 -9.09
CA ARG A 77 -2.74 6.67 -8.90
C ARG A 77 -3.56 5.54 -8.30
N LYS A 78 -3.42 4.31 -8.80
CA LYS A 78 -4.11 3.14 -8.25
C LYS A 78 -3.78 2.93 -6.77
N PHE A 79 -2.51 3.09 -6.37
CA PHE A 79 -2.12 2.99 -4.97
C PHE A 79 -2.67 4.14 -4.11
N GLN A 80 -2.76 5.34 -4.68
CA GLN A 80 -3.40 6.47 -4.03
C GLN A 80 -4.90 6.23 -3.81
N ASP A 81 -5.60 5.73 -4.82
CA ASP A 81 -7.03 5.40 -4.75
C ASP A 81 -7.31 4.26 -3.75
N ALA A 82 -6.35 3.34 -3.60
CA ALA A 82 -6.37 2.29 -2.58
C ALA A 82 -5.98 2.76 -1.17
N GLY A 83 -5.69 4.06 -0.98
CA GLY A 83 -5.34 4.62 0.33
C GLY A 83 -3.93 4.28 0.83
N LEU A 84 -3.09 3.66 0.01
CA LEU A 84 -1.73 3.26 0.42
C LEU A 84 -0.77 4.45 0.48
N LEU A 85 -0.97 5.45 -0.35
CA LEU A 85 -0.05 6.60 -0.44
C LEU A 85 -0.77 7.88 -0.84
N SER A 86 -0.12 9.01 -0.60
CA SER A 86 -0.50 10.30 -1.16
C SER A 86 0.57 10.74 -2.15
N PHE A 87 0.15 11.20 -3.33
CA PHE A 87 1.06 11.53 -4.41
C PHE A 87 0.56 12.75 -5.20
N GLY A 88 1.50 13.58 -5.69
CA GLY A 88 1.16 14.75 -6.48
C GLY A 88 2.34 15.38 -7.21
N ARG A 89 2.03 16.39 -8.02
CA ARG A 89 3.03 17.25 -8.67
C ARG A 89 3.60 18.26 -7.67
N ILE A 90 4.88 18.54 -7.80
CA ILE A 90 5.53 19.63 -7.07
C ILE A 90 5.08 20.98 -7.67
N PRO A 91 4.73 21.98 -6.84
CA PRO A 91 4.43 23.32 -7.32
C PRO A 91 5.59 23.91 -8.14
N ALA A 92 5.30 24.53 -9.28
CA ALA A 92 6.33 25.03 -10.21
C ALA A 92 7.39 25.94 -9.56
N LYS A 93 6.96 26.79 -8.60
CA LYS A 93 7.85 27.67 -7.83
C LYS A 93 8.91 26.94 -7.00
N LEU A 94 8.69 25.67 -6.69
CA LEU A 94 9.60 24.83 -5.90
C LEU A 94 10.51 23.96 -6.78
N LEU A 95 10.28 23.87 -8.10
CA LEU A 95 11.09 23.03 -8.97
C LEU A 95 12.55 23.49 -9.03
N GLY A 96 12.80 24.80 -9.10
CA GLY A 96 14.15 25.36 -9.08
C GLY A 96 14.88 25.05 -7.77
N PRO A 97 14.34 25.49 -6.61
CA PRO A 97 14.96 25.24 -5.30
C PRO A 97 15.15 23.76 -4.93
N LEU A 98 14.36 22.84 -5.49
CA LEU A 98 14.46 21.41 -5.20
C LEU A 98 15.36 20.64 -6.20
N SER A 99 15.90 21.32 -7.22
CA SER A 99 16.75 20.69 -8.25
C SER A 99 18.23 20.64 -7.89
N ASP A 100 18.54 20.53 -6.61
CA ASP A 100 19.92 20.49 -6.12
C ASP A 100 20.61 19.15 -6.43
N PHE A 101 21.95 19.16 -6.44
CA PHE A 101 22.79 17.97 -6.63
C PHE A 101 22.51 17.16 -7.91
N GLY A 102 22.08 17.84 -8.98
CA GLY A 102 21.82 17.22 -10.29
C GLY A 102 20.51 16.46 -10.39
N ARG A 103 19.68 16.48 -9.33
CA ARG A 103 18.35 15.90 -9.34
C ARG A 103 17.33 16.89 -9.88
N LYS A 104 16.25 16.37 -10.46
CA LYS A 104 15.14 17.17 -11.01
C LYS A 104 13.79 16.59 -10.58
N PRO A 105 13.43 16.71 -9.29
CA PRO A 105 12.17 16.17 -8.81
C PRO A 105 11.01 16.98 -9.38
N THR A 106 9.98 16.28 -9.84
CA THR A 106 8.75 16.88 -10.38
C THR A 106 7.50 16.42 -9.63
N TYR A 107 7.66 15.46 -8.72
CA TYR A 107 6.61 14.84 -7.94
C TYR A 107 7.02 14.65 -6.49
N TRP A 108 6.03 14.58 -5.61
CA TRP A 108 6.18 14.24 -4.21
C TRP A 108 5.30 13.04 -3.88
N ILE A 109 5.72 12.27 -2.88
CA ILE A 109 4.98 11.13 -2.35
C ILE A 109 5.05 11.06 -0.83
N THR A 110 4.04 10.47 -0.21
CA THR A 110 4.00 10.14 1.21
C THR A 110 3.36 8.77 1.38
N PHE A 111 4.03 7.89 2.11
CA PHE A 111 3.59 6.52 2.35
C PHE A 111 2.73 6.46 3.61
N THR A 112 1.72 5.60 3.60
CA THR A 112 1.08 5.09 4.82
C THR A 112 1.85 3.90 5.37
N ASP A 113 1.54 3.46 6.58
CA ASP A 113 2.14 2.27 7.19
C ASP A 113 1.91 1.01 6.34
N ASP A 114 0.72 0.88 5.72
CA ASP A 114 0.40 -0.26 4.86
C ASP A 114 1.28 -0.28 3.59
N ALA A 115 1.58 0.89 3.01
CA ALA A 115 2.51 0.98 1.90
C ALA A 115 3.94 0.60 2.31
N TRP A 116 4.36 0.96 3.52
CA TRP A 116 5.65 0.52 4.06
C TRP A 116 5.70 -1.00 4.22
N GLN A 117 4.64 -1.63 4.74
CA GLN A 117 4.56 -3.08 4.86
C GLN A 117 4.59 -3.77 3.49
N LEU A 118 3.83 -3.26 2.52
CA LEU A 118 3.81 -3.78 1.16
C LEU A 118 5.20 -3.69 0.49
N ALA A 119 5.85 -2.54 0.58
CA ALA A 119 7.19 -2.33 0.03
C ALA A 119 8.23 -3.21 0.72
N HIS A 120 8.17 -3.36 2.05
CA HIS A 120 9.06 -4.25 2.79
C HIS A 120 8.91 -5.71 2.34
N ALA A 121 7.67 -6.19 2.21
CA ALA A 121 7.41 -7.55 1.75
C ALA A 121 7.91 -7.77 0.31
N LEU A 122 7.72 -6.79 -0.59
CA LEU A 122 8.28 -6.80 -1.95
C LEU A 122 9.81 -6.83 -1.97
N ARG A 123 10.47 -6.08 -1.08
CA ARG A 123 11.94 -6.13 -0.95
C ARG A 123 12.43 -7.51 -0.54
N ARG A 124 11.78 -8.14 0.44
CA ARG A 124 12.13 -9.51 0.86
C ARG A 124 11.96 -10.50 -0.30
N GLN A 125 10.86 -10.39 -1.05
CA GLN A 125 10.65 -11.21 -2.24
C GLN A 125 11.74 -10.98 -3.30
N ARG A 126 12.12 -9.73 -3.57
CA ARG A 126 13.16 -9.40 -4.55
C ARG A 126 14.55 -9.86 -4.10
N ALA A 127 14.88 -9.73 -2.81
CA ALA A 127 16.13 -10.23 -2.24
C ALA A 127 16.25 -11.75 -2.34
N ALA A 128 15.16 -12.47 -2.08
CA ALA A 128 15.12 -13.94 -2.16
C ALA A 128 15.34 -14.49 -3.58
N ARG A 129 15.04 -13.71 -4.63
CA ARG A 129 15.33 -14.12 -6.03
C ARG A 129 16.82 -14.16 -6.34
N GLY A 130 17.66 -13.51 -5.52
CA GLY A 130 19.08 -13.37 -5.78
C GLY A 130 19.37 -12.45 -6.98
N SER A 131 20.65 -12.27 -7.28
CA SER A 131 21.13 -11.58 -8.47
C SER A 131 22.19 -12.42 -9.15
N ALA A 132 22.35 -12.28 -10.48
CA ALA A 132 23.37 -13.02 -11.22
C ALA A 132 24.78 -12.80 -10.64
N SER A 133 25.06 -11.61 -10.11
CA SER A 133 26.31 -11.32 -9.42
C SER A 133 26.43 -12.06 -8.08
N ARG A 134 25.34 -12.19 -7.32
CA ARG A 134 25.34 -12.94 -6.06
C ARG A 134 25.59 -14.43 -6.30
N THR A 135 24.96 -15.01 -7.33
CA THR A 135 25.16 -16.41 -7.71
C THR A 135 26.63 -16.73 -7.99
N LYS A 136 27.33 -15.87 -8.74
CA LYS A 136 28.78 -16.04 -8.99
C LYS A 136 29.62 -16.05 -7.71
N VAL A 137 29.22 -15.25 -6.71
CA VAL A 137 29.90 -15.25 -5.41
C VAL A 137 29.59 -16.54 -4.63
N ASP A 138 28.34 -17.00 -4.67
CA ASP A 138 27.94 -18.26 -4.01
C ASP A 138 28.69 -19.47 -4.59
N GLU A 139 28.87 -19.53 -5.91
CA GLU A 139 29.65 -20.57 -6.58
C GLU A 139 31.10 -20.62 -6.09
N VAL A 140 31.78 -19.47 -6.05
CA VAL A 140 33.17 -19.37 -5.55
C VAL A 140 33.29 -19.72 -4.07
N LEU A 141 32.28 -19.37 -3.25
CA LEU A 141 32.27 -19.72 -1.83
C LEU A 141 32.08 -21.23 -1.63
N ALA A 142 31.18 -21.86 -2.40
CA ALA A 142 30.95 -23.30 -2.34
C ALA A 142 32.20 -24.10 -2.76
N GLU A 143 32.93 -23.64 -3.78
CA GLU A 143 34.21 -24.26 -4.19
C GLU A 143 35.26 -24.19 -3.07
N ARG A 144 35.31 -23.09 -2.30
CA ARG A 144 36.24 -22.95 -1.17
C ARG A 144 35.89 -23.82 0.04
N GLU A 145 34.60 -24.03 0.29
CA GLU A 145 34.14 -24.91 1.37
C GLU A 145 34.34 -26.39 1.04
N ALA A 146 34.41 -26.73 -0.25
CA ALA A 146 34.63 -28.10 -0.75
C ALA A 146 36.12 -28.49 -0.89
N ALA A 147 37.06 -27.55 -0.70
CA ALA A 147 38.50 -27.74 -0.83
C ALA A 147 39.20 -27.87 0.54
#